data_AF-A0AAV7CWN2-F1
#
_entry.id   AF-A0AAV7CWN2-F1
#
_cell.length_a   1.000
_cell.length_b   1.000
_cell.length_c   1.000
_cell.angle_alpha   90.00
_cell.angle_beta   90.00
_cell.angle_gamma   90.00
#
_symmetry.space_group_name_H-M   'P 1'
#
loop_
_entity.id
_entity.type
_entity.pdbx_description
1 polymer ?
#
loop_
_entity_poly.entity_id
_entity_poly.type
_entity_poly.pdbx_seq_one_letter_code
_entity_poly.pdbx_strand_id
1 'polypeptide(L)'
;MDPEKQMLRAKGLSDKAISTLQIFEFLQAGLSKGLKTSTLKVQVSALSVFFDVSLAEHRWVKRFLKASARLRPNIPMKSPPWDRHWREMQGEGHLPTPLPVPAEVKE
;
A
#
# COMPACT_ATOMS: atom_id res chain seq x y z
N MET A 1 -3.39 17.03 -25.09
CA MET A 1 -4.58 16.21 -24.78
C MET A 1 -4.37 14.88 -25.45
N ASP A 2 -3.93 13.87 -24.70
CA ASP A 2 -3.55 12.56 -25.24
C ASP A 2 -4.78 11.74 -25.68
N PRO A 3 -4.88 11.32 -26.95
CA PRO A 3 -6.00 10.53 -27.45
C PRO A 3 -6.08 9.13 -26.81
N GLU A 4 -4.96 8.60 -26.31
CA GLU A 4 -4.91 7.31 -25.61
C GLU A 4 -5.62 7.35 -24.26
N LYS A 5 -5.59 8.49 -23.56
CA LYS A 5 -6.37 8.69 -22.33
C LYS A 5 -7.89 8.68 -22.59
N GLN A 6 -8.31 9.01 -23.80
CA GLN A 6 -9.71 8.98 -24.21
C GLN A 6 -10.18 7.56 -24.57
N MET A 7 -9.31 6.71 -25.12
CA MET A 7 -9.64 5.30 -25.39
C MET A 7 -9.81 4.47 -24.10
N LEU A 8 -9.07 4.79 -23.03
CA LEU A 8 -9.27 4.15 -21.71
C LEU A 8 -10.62 4.55 -21.06
N ARG A 9 -11.15 5.73 -21.37
CA ARG A 9 -12.52 6.12 -21.00
C ARG A 9 -13.58 5.40 -21.83
N ALA A 10 -13.27 5.05 -23.07
CA ALA A 10 -14.19 4.41 -24.02
C ALA A 10 -14.35 2.89 -23.82
N LYS A 11 -13.50 2.24 -23.00
CA LYS A 11 -13.77 0.89 -22.49
C LYS A 11 -14.81 0.99 -21.37
N GLY A 12 -16.06 1.13 -21.80
CA GLY A 12 -17.21 1.46 -20.97
C GLY A 12 -17.42 0.52 -19.78
N LEU A 13 -16.93 0.92 -18.62
CA LEU A 13 -17.74 0.82 -17.40
C LEU A 13 -18.80 1.91 -17.53
N SER A 14 -19.89 1.54 -18.19
CA SER A 14 -21.08 2.35 -18.41
C SER A 14 -21.38 3.28 -17.23
N ASP A 15 -21.75 4.54 -17.53
CA ASP A 15 -22.43 5.51 -16.66
C ASP A 15 -23.66 4.92 -15.90
N LYS A 16 -24.03 3.67 -16.19
CA LYS A 16 -24.93 2.85 -15.38
C LYS A 16 -24.32 2.60 -14.02
N ALA A 17 -24.91 3.26 -13.02
CA ALA A 17 -24.98 2.89 -11.61
C ALA A 17 -24.17 1.61 -11.30
N ILE A 18 -22.88 1.79 -11.00
CA ILE A 18 -22.04 0.68 -10.59
C ILE A 18 -22.71 0.04 -9.38
N SER A 19 -23.05 -1.24 -9.54
CA SER A 19 -23.67 -1.97 -8.44
C SER A 19 -22.63 -2.10 -7.33
N THR A 20 -23.06 -1.84 -6.10
CA THR A 20 -22.28 -2.10 -4.88
C THR A 20 -21.64 -3.51 -4.91
N LEU A 21 -22.29 -4.48 -5.55
CA LEU A 21 -21.79 -5.84 -5.73
C LEU A 21 -20.52 -5.89 -6.61
N GLN A 22 -20.47 -5.15 -7.71
CA GLN A 22 -19.29 -5.09 -8.59
C GLN A 22 -18.08 -4.48 -7.86
N ILE A 23 -18.32 -3.47 -7.02
CA ILE A 23 -17.27 -2.89 -6.15
C ILE A 23 -16.75 -3.95 -5.19
N PHE A 24 -17.64 -4.75 -4.59
CA PHE A 24 -17.21 -5.83 -3.69
C PHE A 24 -16.48 -6.95 -4.41
N GLU A 25 -16.91 -7.37 -5.60
CA GLU A 25 -16.20 -8.35 -6.41
C GLU A 25 -14.79 -7.89 -6.75
N PHE A 26 -14.63 -6.61 -7.13
CA PHE A 26 -13.33 -6.01 -7.39
C PHE A 26 -12.43 -6.00 -6.14
N LEU A 27 -12.95 -5.53 -5.01
CA LEU A 27 -12.20 -5.48 -3.75
C LEU A 27 -11.86 -6.89 -3.23
N GLN A 28 -12.76 -7.85 -3.40
CA GLN A 28 -12.55 -9.25 -3.04
C GLN A 28 -11.49 -9.90 -3.92
N ALA A 29 -11.51 -9.66 -5.24
CA ALA A 29 -10.45 -10.10 -6.14
C ALA A 29 -9.08 -9.51 -5.72
N GLY A 30 -9.05 -8.23 -5.33
CA GLY A 30 -7.86 -7.60 -4.77
C GLY A 30 -7.37 -8.26 -3.47
N LEU A 31 -8.28 -8.60 -2.56
CA LEU A 31 -7.97 -9.28 -1.31
C LEU A 31 -7.40 -10.69 -1.56
N SER A 32 -8.04 -11.47 -2.43
CA SER A 32 -7.60 -12.81 -2.83
C SER A 32 -6.20 -12.79 -3.44
N LYS A 33 -5.85 -11.74 -4.19
CA LYS A 33 -4.52 -11.55 -4.79
C LYS A 33 -3.39 -11.20 -3.82
N GLY A 34 -3.66 -11.08 -2.52
CA GLY A 34 -2.61 -10.75 -1.56
C GLY A 34 -2.49 -9.26 -1.22
N LEU A 35 -3.36 -8.39 -1.75
CA LEU A 35 -3.22 -6.95 -1.52
C LEU A 35 -3.32 -6.59 -0.04
N LYS A 36 -2.49 -5.61 0.37
CA LYS A 36 -2.52 -5.02 1.70
C LYS A 36 -3.79 -4.21 1.89
N THR A 37 -4.28 -4.12 3.12
CA THR A 37 -5.45 -3.28 3.45
C THR A 37 -5.23 -1.81 3.08
N SER A 38 -3.99 -1.31 3.18
CA SER A 38 -3.64 0.05 2.72
C SER A 38 -3.91 0.24 1.23
N THR A 39 -3.54 -0.73 0.39
CA THR A 39 -3.82 -0.70 -1.05
C THR A 39 -5.31 -0.75 -1.34
N LEU A 40 -6.07 -1.58 -0.62
CA LEU A 40 -7.53 -1.64 -0.76
C LEU A 40 -8.19 -0.30 -0.40
N LYS A 41 -7.69 0.41 0.63
CA LYS A 41 -8.16 1.77 0.96
C LYS A 41 -7.90 2.76 -0.17
N VAL A 42 -6.70 2.74 -0.75
CA VAL A 42 -6.36 3.60 -1.90
C VAL A 42 -7.27 3.33 -3.09
N GLN A 43 -7.57 2.06 -3.38
CA GLN A 43 -8.53 1.68 -4.42
C GLN A 43 -9.93 2.24 -4.12
N VAL A 44 -10.42 2.11 -2.88
CA VAL A 44 -11.70 2.70 -2.47
C VAL A 44 -11.70 4.23 -2.63
N SER A 45 -10.63 4.92 -2.26
CA SER A 45 -10.48 6.36 -2.47
C SER A 45 -10.51 6.73 -3.95
N ALA A 46 -9.78 6.00 -4.80
CA ALA A 46 -9.77 6.25 -6.24
C ALA A 46 -11.15 6.03 -6.87
N LEU A 47 -11.84 4.96 -6.49
CA LEU A 47 -13.21 4.69 -6.94
C LEU A 47 -14.18 5.77 -6.41
N SER A 48 -13.98 6.28 -5.19
CA SER A 48 -14.82 7.35 -4.64
C SER A 48 -14.74 8.63 -5.47
N VAL A 49 -13.53 8.99 -5.93
CA VAL A 49 -13.32 10.14 -6.83
C VAL A 49 -13.88 9.86 -8.22
N PHE A 50 -13.72 8.63 -8.72
CA PHE A 50 -14.15 8.27 -10.07
C PHE A 50 -15.69 8.29 -10.22
N PHE A 51 -16.42 7.88 -9.18
CA PHE A 51 -17.89 7.83 -9.19
C PHE A 51 -18.53 9.01 -8.46
N ASP A 52 -17.75 9.97 -7.99
CA ASP A 52 -18.20 11.11 -7.17
C ASP A 52 -19.11 10.69 -5.99
N VAL A 53 -18.76 9.58 -5.34
CA VAL A 53 -19.50 9.02 -4.19
C VAL A 53 -18.56 8.66 -3.05
N SER A 54 -18.99 8.93 -1.83
CA SER A 54 -18.23 8.55 -0.62
C SER A 54 -18.38 7.06 -0.32
N LEU A 55 -17.68 6.19 -1.07
CA LEU A 55 -17.69 4.74 -0.83
C LEU A 55 -17.14 4.38 0.55
N ALA A 56 -16.24 5.21 1.09
CA ALA A 56 -15.70 5.05 2.43
C ALA A 56 -16.75 5.21 3.52
N GLU A 57 -17.85 5.94 3.29
CA GLU A 57 -18.94 6.11 4.26
C GLU A 57 -19.89 4.93 4.29
N HIS A 58 -19.99 4.17 3.19
CA HIS A 58 -20.89 3.05 3.06
C HIS A 58 -20.59 1.96 4.12
N ARG A 59 -21.60 1.60 4.93
CA ARG A 59 -21.46 0.69 6.09
C ARG A 59 -20.80 -0.64 5.72
N TRP A 60 -21.13 -1.19 4.56
CA TRP A 60 -20.59 -2.47 4.10
C TRP A 60 -19.12 -2.36 3.69
N VAL A 61 -18.70 -1.25 3.07
CA VAL A 61 -17.30 -1.03 2.69
C VAL A 61 -16.43 -0.86 3.93
N LYS A 62 -16.90 -0.10 4.93
CA LYS A 62 -16.23 0.01 6.25
C LYS A 62 -16.05 -1.37 6.90
N ARG A 63 -17.10 -2.19 6.92
CA ARG A 63 -17.05 -3.55 7.48
C ARG A 63 -16.07 -4.44 6.72
N PHE A 64 -16.08 -4.39 5.39
CA PHE A 64 -15.16 -5.14 4.54
C PHE A 64 -13.70 -4.75 4.79
N LEU A 65 -13.39 -3.45 4.85
CA LEU A 65 -12.04 -2.97 5.15
C LEU A 65 -11.58 -3.35 6.58
N LYS A 66 -12.50 -3.35 7.55
CA LYS A 66 -12.22 -3.80 8.91
C LYS A 66 -11.96 -5.32 8.96
N ALA A 67 -12.73 -6.10 8.20
CA ALA A 67 -12.56 -7.55 8.11
C ALA A 67 -11.24 -7.91 7.41
N SER A 68 -10.91 -7.24 6.30
CA SER A 68 -9.65 -7.47 5.58
C SER A 68 -8.41 -7.13 6.40
N ALA A 69 -8.47 -6.08 7.24
CA ALA A 69 -7.40 -5.75 8.18
C ALA A 69 -7.16 -6.84 9.24
N ARG A 70 -8.23 -7.55 9.64
CA ARG A 70 -8.15 -8.65 10.62
C ARG A 70 -7.69 -9.96 9.98
N LEU A 71 -8.08 -10.19 8.74
CA LEU A 71 -7.68 -11.39 8.00
C LEU A 71 -6.18 -11.41 7.73
N ARG A 72 -5.57 -10.24 7.53
CA ARG A 72 -4.12 -10.08 7.37
C ARG A 72 -3.60 -9.05 8.35
N PRO A 73 -3.38 -9.43 9.62
CA PRO A 73 -2.74 -8.53 10.56
C PRO A 73 -1.37 -8.16 10.00
N ASN A 74 -1.08 -6.85 9.97
CA ASN A 74 0.27 -6.39 9.70
C ASN A 74 1.11 -6.77 10.91
N ILE A 75 1.77 -7.92 10.87
CA ILE A 75 2.71 -8.33 11.90
C ILE A 75 3.97 -7.51 11.63
N PRO A 76 4.28 -6.48 12.43
CA PRO A 76 5.54 -5.78 12.25
C PRO A 76 6.65 -6.80 12.44
N MET A 77 7.55 -6.86 11.46
CA MET A 77 8.78 -7.64 11.61
C MET A 77 9.49 -7.06 12.83
N LYS A 78 9.53 -7.80 13.93
CA LYS A 78 10.28 -7.39 15.10
C LYS A 78 11.73 -7.30 14.65
N SER A 79 12.29 -6.10 14.60
CA SER A 79 13.72 -5.97 14.37
C SER A 79 14.41 -6.73 15.50
N PRO A 80 15.35 -7.64 15.19
CA PRO A 80 16.04 -8.39 16.21
C PRO A 80 16.75 -7.44 17.18
N PRO A 81 16.87 -7.81 18.46
CA PRO A 81 17.32 -6.90 19.51
C PRO A 81 18.73 -6.31 19.29
N TRP A 82 19.57 -6.95 18.49
CA TRP A 82 20.92 -6.46 18.15
C TRP A 82 20.92 -5.26 17.18
N ASP A 83 19.85 -5.03 16.41
CA ASP A 83 19.72 -3.88 15.50
C ASP A 83 19.43 -2.57 16.25
N ARG A 84 18.94 -2.66 17.51
CA ARG A 84 18.77 -1.49 18.38
C ARG A 84 20.09 -0.90 18.83
N HIS A 85 21.08 -1.75 19.12
CA HIS A 85 22.39 -1.28 19.58
C HIS A 85 23.07 -0.42 18.52
N TRP A 86 22.97 -0.80 17.23
CA TRP A 86 23.56 0.00 16.15
C TRP A 86 22.93 1.39 16.02
N ARG A 87 21.61 1.51 16.25
CA ARG A 87 20.89 2.78 16.15
C ARG A 87 21.03 3.65 17.40
N GLU A 88 21.20 3.02 18.56
CA GLU A 88 21.42 3.70 19.85
C GLU A 88 22.88 4.14 20.02
N MET A 89 23.84 3.41 19.45
CA MET A 89 25.22 3.87 19.27
C MET A 89 25.34 5.00 18.22
N GLN A 90 24.30 5.28 17.43
CA GLN A 90 24.22 6.37 16.44
C GLN A 90 23.45 7.58 16.97
N GLY A 91 23.32 7.72 18.30
CA GLY A 91 22.99 9.01 18.91
C GLY A 91 24.05 10.04 18.52
N GLU A 92 23.63 11.09 17.81
CA GLU A 92 24.42 12.26 17.43
C GLU A 92 25.44 12.07 16.29
N GLY A 93 25.03 12.46 15.08
CA GLY A 93 25.82 13.32 14.20
C GLY A 93 27.31 13.03 14.00
N HIS A 94 27.73 11.82 13.66
CA HIS A 94 28.99 11.63 12.94
C HIS A 94 28.97 10.31 12.16
N LEU A 95 29.10 10.38 10.83
CA LEU A 95 29.52 9.21 10.06
C LEU A 95 30.85 8.72 10.67
N PRO A 96 31.00 7.44 11.03
CA PRO A 96 32.35 6.92 11.24
C PRO A 96 33.02 6.96 9.87
N THR A 97 34.04 7.80 9.74
CA THR A 97 35.02 7.71 8.66
C THR A 97 35.38 6.24 8.49
N PRO A 98 35.31 5.66 7.28
CA PRO A 98 35.72 4.27 7.08
C PRO A 98 37.12 4.11 7.67
N LEU A 99 37.29 3.11 8.54
CA LEU A 99 38.57 2.80 9.15
C LEU A 99 39.62 2.68 8.03
N PRO A 100 40.82 3.26 8.18
CA PRO A 100 41.87 3.10 7.20
C PRO A 100 42.12 1.61 7.05
N VAL A 101 41.82 1.10 5.86
CA VAL A 101 42.20 -0.26 5.45
C VAL A 101 43.71 -0.33 5.66
N PRO A 102 44.25 -1.29 6.44
CA PRO A 102 45.69 -1.46 6.53
C PRO A 102 46.17 -1.66 5.10
N ALA A 103 47.06 -0.77 4.64
CA ALA A 103 47.61 -0.80 3.30
C ALA A 103 48.07 -2.24 3.04
N GLU A 104 47.58 -2.82 1.94
CA GLU A 104 48.03 -4.10 1.43
C GLU A 104 49.56 -4.14 1.55
N VAL A 105 50.04 -5.06 2.38
CA VAL A 105 51.45 -5.47 2.36
C VAL A 105 51.61 -6.17 1.03
N LYS A 106 52.09 -5.43 0.04
CA LYS A 106 52.63 -5.99 -1.20
C LYS A 106 53.96 -6.66 -0.83
N GLU A 107 53.95 -7.98 -0.76
CA GLU A 107 55.13 -8.80 -1.03
C GLU A 107 55.17 -9.17 -2.51
#